data_AF-A0A1G2BJM5-F1
#
_entry.id   AF-A0A1G2BJM5-F1
#
_cell.length_a   1.000
_cell.length_b   1.000
_cell.length_c   1.000
_cell.angle_alpha   90.00
_cell.angle_beta   90.00
_cell.angle_gamma   90.00
#
_symmetry.space_group_name_H-M   'P 1'
#
loop_
_entity.id
_entity.type
_entity.pdbx_description
1 polymer ?
#
loop_
_entity_poly.entity_id
_entity_poly.type
_entity_poly.pdbx_seq_one_letter_code
_entity_poly.pdbx_strand_id
1 'polypeptide(L)'
;MLSFLALTTTTGSGEQLMSAASQAVTETGSFFQNLDWTNPSWDLFIVLFFLIASIIYGLSLGRDRILVILIAIYMALAVVNYAPFAEKLVSGTTLEDFFLIRVLSFAAVFLILFFLLARSALLHTIGAHASHSSWWQVFVFSFLHVGLLISITLSFLPESFTSQLSPFTHNVFATENARFIWIILPIVVMALVRKPKRRRQREIDEYM
;
A
#
# COMPACT_ATOMS: atom_id res chain seq x y z
N MET A 1 -39.08 16.41 -41.01
CA MET A 1 -39.02 16.34 -39.53
C MET A 1 -38.76 14.90 -39.11
N LEU A 2 -38.40 14.70 -37.84
CA LEU A 2 -38.06 13.44 -37.16
C LEU A 2 -36.59 13.00 -37.31
N SER A 3 -35.84 13.43 -36.30
CA SER A 3 -34.52 12.96 -35.89
C SER A 3 -34.52 11.47 -35.58
N PHE A 4 -33.43 10.78 -35.94
CA PHE A 4 -33.00 9.55 -35.29
C PHE A 4 -31.63 9.78 -34.66
N LEU A 5 -31.65 10.08 -33.37
CA LEU A 5 -30.48 10.04 -32.50
C LEU A 5 -29.96 8.59 -32.46
N ALA A 6 -28.82 8.34 -33.06
CA ALA A 6 -28.11 7.07 -32.90
C ALA A 6 -27.64 6.97 -31.45
N LEU A 7 -28.38 6.22 -30.63
CA LEU A 7 -28.07 5.97 -29.24
C LEU A 7 -26.82 5.07 -29.20
N THR A 8 -25.64 5.66 -28.97
CA THR A 8 -24.39 4.91 -28.80
C THR A 8 -24.42 4.14 -27.48
N THR A 9 -24.97 2.93 -27.53
CA THR A 9 -24.99 2.00 -26.40
C THR A 9 -23.57 1.59 -26.01
N THR A 10 -23.39 1.29 -24.73
CA THR A 10 -22.10 1.22 -24.04
C THR A 10 -21.36 -0.10 -24.29
N THR A 11 -21.00 -0.39 -25.54
CA THR A 11 -20.31 -1.65 -25.92
C THR A 11 -18.80 -1.62 -25.66
N GLY A 12 -18.19 -0.43 -25.57
CA GLY A 12 -16.73 -0.28 -25.47
C GLY A 12 -16.10 -0.84 -24.19
N SER A 13 -16.82 -0.84 -23.06
CA SER A 13 -16.24 -1.25 -21.77
C SER A 13 -15.94 -2.75 -21.69
N GLY A 14 -16.73 -3.63 -22.30
CA GLY A 14 -16.46 -5.07 -22.30
C GLY A 14 -15.18 -5.43 -23.08
N GLU A 15 -15.04 -4.89 -24.28
CA GLU A 15 -13.89 -5.15 -25.16
C GLU A 15 -12.62 -4.48 -24.64
N GLN A 16 -12.71 -3.27 -24.07
CA GLN A 16 -11.58 -2.60 -23.40
C GLN A 16 -11.11 -3.34 -22.14
N LEU A 17 -12.03 -3.90 -21.35
CA LEU A 17 -11.66 -4.70 -20.17
C LEU A 17 -11.00 -6.02 -20.59
N MET A 18 -11.48 -6.67 -21.66
CA MET A 18 -10.83 -7.87 -22.22
C MET A 18 -9.45 -7.56 -22.82
N SER A 19 -9.29 -6.45 -23.55
CA SER A 19 -7.98 -6.08 -24.11
C SER A 19 -6.98 -5.72 -23.01
N ALA A 20 -7.38 -4.91 -22.02
CA ALA A 20 -6.55 -4.58 -20.86
C ALA A 20 -6.16 -5.83 -20.04
N ALA A 21 -7.09 -6.77 -19.84
CA ALA A 21 -6.78 -8.04 -19.18
C ALA A 21 -5.76 -8.87 -19.98
N SER A 22 -5.91 -8.95 -21.31
CA SER A 22 -4.96 -9.67 -22.18
C SER A 22 -3.56 -9.03 -22.19
N GLN A 23 -3.48 -7.70 -22.15
CA GLN A 23 -2.24 -6.94 -22.04
C GLN A 23 -1.57 -7.20 -20.69
N ALA A 24 -2.30 -7.06 -19.57
CA ALA A 24 -1.77 -7.32 -18.23
C ALA A 24 -1.26 -8.78 -18.06
N VAL A 25 -1.95 -9.77 -18.63
CA VAL A 25 -1.48 -11.17 -18.65
C VAL A 25 -0.20 -11.34 -19.47
N THR A 26 -0.08 -10.63 -20.59
CA THR A 26 1.12 -10.67 -21.46
C THR A 26 2.31 -9.99 -20.79
N GLU A 27 2.12 -8.83 -20.16
CA GLU A 27 3.13 -8.13 -19.34
C GLU A 27 3.58 -8.99 -18.15
N THR A 28 2.63 -9.63 -17.46
CA THR A 28 2.94 -10.56 -16.36
C THR A 28 3.76 -11.76 -16.86
N GLY A 29 3.42 -12.32 -18.02
CA GLY A 29 4.17 -13.42 -18.63
C GLY A 29 5.59 -13.03 -19.05
N SER A 30 5.76 -11.86 -19.66
CA SER A 30 7.07 -11.35 -20.08
C SER A 30 7.95 -10.96 -18.89
N PHE A 31 7.37 -10.52 -17.77
CA PHE A 31 8.09 -10.29 -16.52
C PHE A 31 8.83 -11.56 -16.06
N PHE A 32 8.12 -12.68 -15.90
CA PHE A 32 8.73 -13.93 -15.43
C PHE A 32 9.75 -14.54 -16.39
N GLN A 33 9.64 -14.27 -17.69
CA GLN A 33 10.59 -14.75 -18.71
C GLN A 33 11.91 -13.96 -18.72
N ASN A 34 11.92 -12.71 -18.25
CA ASN A 34 13.11 -11.85 -18.21
C ASN A 34 13.77 -11.77 -16.82
N LEU A 35 13.38 -12.65 -15.87
CA LEU A 35 14.03 -12.76 -14.57
C LEU A 35 15.38 -13.49 -14.68
N ASP A 36 16.42 -12.75 -15.05
CA ASP A 36 17.79 -13.25 -15.01
C ASP A 36 18.36 -13.20 -13.58
N TRP A 37 18.49 -14.38 -12.97
CA TRP A 37 19.05 -14.56 -11.62
C TRP A 37 20.53 -14.19 -11.53
N THR A 38 21.22 -14.08 -12.67
CA THR A 38 22.66 -13.80 -12.77
C THR A 38 22.96 -12.30 -12.76
N ASN A 39 21.99 -11.47 -13.15
CA ASN A 39 22.12 -10.02 -13.18
C ASN A 39 20.82 -9.38 -12.63
N PRO A 40 20.68 -9.27 -11.29
CA PRO A 40 19.41 -8.95 -10.65
C PRO A 40 18.92 -7.55 -11.02
N SER A 41 17.78 -7.48 -11.71
CA SER A 41 17.11 -6.22 -12.02
C SER A 41 16.51 -5.57 -10.76
N TRP A 42 16.27 -4.26 -10.83
CA TRP A 42 15.56 -3.52 -9.77
C TRP A 42 14.18 -4.13 -9.46
N ASP A 43 13.52 -4.71 -10.46
CA ASP A 43 12.26 -5.43 -10.31
C ASP A 43 12.39 -6.64 -9.38
N LEU A 44 13.42 -7.47 -9.56
CA LEU A 44 13.66 -8.64 -8.71
C LEU A 44 13.94 -8.21 -7.27
N PHE A 45 14.69 -7.12 -7.07
CA PHE A 45 14.91 -6.55 -5.73
C PHE A 45 13.60 -6.08 -5.09
N ILE A 46 12.75 -5.36 -5.81
CA ILE A 46 11.46 -4.87 -5.32
C ILE A 46 10.53 -6.04 -4.97
N VAL A 47 10.39 -7.04 -5.83
CA VAL A 47 9.53 -8.22 -5.60
C VAL A 47 10.04 -9.07 -4.43
N LEU A 48 11.35 -9.28 -4.33
CA LEU A 48 11.95 -10.04 -3.24
C LEU A 48 11.82 -9.30 -1.90
N PHE A 49 12.08 -7.99 -1.90
CA PHE A 49 11.88 -7.13 -0.73
C PHE A 49 10.40 -7.14 -0.30
N PHE A 50 9.46 -7.00 -1.25
CA PHE A 50 8.02 -7.07 -0.99
C PHE A 50 7.62 -8.38 -0.33
N LEU A 51 8.04 -9.52 -0.89
CA LEU A 51 7.70 -10.85 -0.37
C LEU A 51 8.28 -11.08 1.02
N ILE A 52 9.59 -10.82 1.21
CA ILE A 52 10.27 -11.00 2.48
C ILE A 52 9.72 -10.04 3.54
N ALA A 53 9.59 -8.75 3.23
CA ALA A 53 9.06 -7.77 4.16
C ALA A 53 7.61 -8.08 4.53
N SER A 54 6.75 -8.49 3.58
CA SER A 54 5.35 -8.87 3.87
C SER A 54 5.27 -10.08 4.80
N ILE A 55 6.13 -11.09 4.63
CA ILE A 55 6.17 -12.27 5.50
C ILE A 55 6.70 -11.90 6.90
N ILE A 56 7.81 -11.16 6.97
CA ILE A 56 8.40 -10.71 8.26
C ILE A 56 7.42 -9.80 9.00
N TYR A 57 6.76 -8.84 8.32
CA TYR A 57 5.74 -7.99 8.93
C TYR A 57 4.50 -8.81 9.35
N GLY A 58 4.05 -9.74 8.50
CA GLY A 58 2.92 -10.63 8.78
C GLY A 58 3.10 -11.49 10.03
N LEU A 59 4.33 -11.96 10.27
CA LEU A 59 4.66 -12.79 11.44
C LEU A 59 5.03 -11.96 12.68
N SER A 60 5.75 -10.85 12.52
CA SER A 60 6.30 -10.08 13.65
C SER A 60 5.32 -9.04 14.22
N LEU A 61 4.41 -8.50 13.41
CA LEU A 61 3.46 -7.48 13.87
C LEU A 61 2.12 -8.12 14.20
N GLY A 62 1.97 -8.46 15.49
CA GLY A 62 0.73 -8.95 16.05
C GLY A 62 -0.47 -8.06 15.73
N ARG A 63 -1.62 -8.70 15.51
CA ARG A 63 -2.91 -8.16 15.06
C ARG A 63 -3.29 -6.78 15.64
N ASP A 64 -3.04 -6.57 16.93
CA ASP A 64 -3.49 -5.36 17.63
C ASP A 64 -2.68 -4.10 17.25
N ARG A 65 -1.57 -4.25 16.51
CA ARG A 65 -0.73 -3.15 16.02
C ARG A 65 -1.10 -2.66 14.62
N ILE A 66 -1.96 -3.37 13.89
CA ILE A 66 -2.32 -3.08 12.48
C ILE A 66 -2.77 -1.62 12.29
N LEU A 67 -3.69 -1.15 13.13
CA LEU A 67 -4.20 0.22 13.05
C LEU A 67 -3.16 1.28 13.43
N VAL A 68 -2.23 0.94 14.33
CA VAL A 68 -1.15 1.86 14.72
C VAL A 68 -0.16 2.06 13.57
N ILE A 69 0.20 0.99 12.85
CA ILE A 69 1.05 1.06 11.65
C ILE A 69 0.37 1.92 10.59
N LEU A 70 -0.92 1.67 10.31
CA LEU A 70 -1.69 2.42 9.31
C LEU A 70 -1.69 3.92 9.64
N ILE A 71 -2.06 4.29 10.88
CA ILE A 71 -2.06 5.70 11.31
C ILE A 71 -0.65 6.30 11.21
N ALA A 72 0.40 5.58 11.61
CA ALA A 72 1.78 6.05 11.54
C ALA A 72 2.24 6.31 10.08
N ILE A 73 1.89 5.45 9.12
CA ILE A 73 2.24 5.65 7.70
C ILE A 73 1.56 6.90 7.15
N TYR A 74 0.28 7.11 7.45
CA TYR A 74 -0.48 8.24 6.90
C TYR A 74 -0.04 9.57 7.52
N MET A 75 0.22 9.57 8.84
CA MET A 75 0.79 10.72 9.53
C MET A 75 2.21 11.02 9.01
N ALA A 76 3.07 10.02 8.79
CA ALA A 76 4.39 10.22 8.21
C ALA A 76 4.32 10.77 6.78
N LEU A 77 3.42 10.24 5.96
CA LEU A 77 3.19 10.71 4.60
C LEU A 77 2.70 12.17 4.58
N ALA A 78 1.82 12.56 5.50
CA ALA A 78 1.40 13.95 5.64
C ALA A 78 2.57 14.85 6.09
N VAL A 79 3.29 14.47 7.15
CA VAL A 79 4.42 15.24 7.68
C VAL A 79 5.51 15.47 6.63
N VAL A 80 5.85 14.47 5.82
CA VAL A 80 6.87 14.58 4.76
C VAL A 80 6.40 15.38 3.54
N ASN A 81 5.10 15.39 3.23
CA ASN A 81 4.59 16.19 2.11
C ASN A 81 4.39 17.67 2.47
N TYR A 82 4.10 17.99 3.74
CA TYR A 82 3.98 19.38 4.23
C TYR A 82 5.26 19.88 4.92
N ALA A 83 6.39 19.23 4.64
CA ALA A 83 7.69 19.48 5.22
C ALA A 83 8.41 20.70 4.61
N PRO A 84 8.64 21.81 5.36
CA PRO A 84 9.47 22.91 4.86
C PRO A 84 10.97 22.54 4.75
N PHE A 85 11.37 21.34 5.19
CA PHE A 85 12.72 20.82 4.98
C PHE A 85 12.97 20.35 3.54
N ALA A 86 11.93 20.06 2.74
CA ALA A 86 12.11 19.80 1.31
C ALA A 86 12.62 21.06 0.59
N GLU A 87 12.02 22.22 0.84
CA GLU A 87 12.39 23.50 0.19
C GLU A 87 13.76 24.04 0.64
N LYS A 88 14.14 23.82 1.91
CA LYS A 88 15.42 24.34 2.45
C LYS A 88 16.66 23.55 2.03
N LEU A 89 16.51 22.34 1.50
CA LEU A 89 17.63 21.54 0.98
C LEU A 89 17.89 21.80 -0.51
N VAL A 90 16.90 22.32 -1.25
CA VAL A 90 16.98 22.63 -2.69
C VAL A 90 18.05 23.66 -3.04
N SER A 91 18.50 24.48 -2.09
CA SER A 91 19.47 25.56 -2.34
C SER A 91 20.93 25.10 -2.52
N GLY A 92 21.23 23.78 -2.56
CA GLY A 92 22.63 23.34 -2.75
C GLY A 92 22.94 21.85 -2.94
N THR A 93 21.96 20.95 -3.08
CA THR A 93 22.22 19.51 -3.28
C THR A 93 21.82 19.00 -4.66
N THR A 94 22.41 17.87 -5.07
CA THR A 94 22.08 17.20 -6.32
C THR A 94 20.68 16.56 -6.27
N LEU A 95 20.09 16.29 -7.44
CA LEU A 95 18.81 15.60 -7.56
C LEU A 95 18.84 14.18 -6.96
N GLU A 96 20.01 13.53 -6.92
CA GLU A 96 20.18 12.20 -6.31
C GLU A 96 20.16 12.26 -4.78
N ASP A 97 20.88 13.20 -4.15
CA ASP A 97 20.86 13.34 -2.70
C ASP A 97 19.44 13.64 -2.17
N PHE A 98 18.66 14.41 -2.94
CA PHE A 98 17.30 14.80 -2.57
C PHE A 98 16.34 13.61 -2.43
N PHE A 99 16.35 12.63 -3.36
CA PHE A 99 15.45 11.47 -3.24
C PHE A 99 15.79 10.66 -1.98
N LEU A 100 17.09 10.47 -1.72
CA LEU A 100 17.56 9.65 -0.61
C LEU A 100 17.18 10.29 0.72
N ILE A 101 17.34 11.61 0.85
CA ILE A 101 16.90 12.35 2.04
C ILE A 101 15.37 12.28 2.21
N ARG A 102 14.58 12.34 1.13
CA ARG A 102 13.11 12.26 1.21
C ARG A 102 12.63 10.86 1.66
N VAL A 103 13.21 9.80 1.11
CA VAL A 103 12.94 8.40 1.51
C VAL A 103 13.37 8.16 2.95
N LEU A 104 14.59 8.57 3.34
CA LEU A 104 15.09 8.42 4.72
C LEU A 104 14.28 9.25 5.72
N SER A 105 13.84 10.45 5.36
CA SER A 105 12.98 11.28 6.20
C SER A 105 11.61 10.62 6.42
N PHE A 106 11.00 10.06 5.37
CA PHE A 106 9.76 9.28 5.50
C PHE A 106 9.96 8.05 6.38
N ALA A 107 11.01 7.26 6.18
CA ALA A 107 11.32 6.10 7.01
C ALA A 107 11.55 6.50 8.48
N ALA A 108 12.31 7.57 8.73
CA ALA A 108 12.59 8.07 10.08
C ALA A 108 11.33 8.57 10.78
N VAL A 109 10.52 9.42 10.13
CA VAL A 109 9.26 9.93 10.69
C VAL A 109 8.27 8.80 10.92
N PHE A 110 8.15 7.84 10.00
CA PHE A 110 7.34 6.64 10.17
C PHE A 110 7.80 5.81 11.38
N LEU A 111 9.11 5.51 11.52
CA LEU A 111 9.64 4.73 12.64
C LEU A 111 9.45 5.44 13.99
N ILE A 112 9.67 6.76 14.04
CA ILE A 112 9.43 7.59 15.24
C ILE A 112 7.96 7.55 15.62
N LEU A 113 7.05 7.83 14.68
CA LEU A 113 5.60 7.78 14.92
C LEU A 113 5.14 6.38 15.30
N PHE A 114 5.61 5.34 14.61
CA PHE A 114 5.29 3.96 14.92
C PHE A 114 5.72 3.62 16.35
N PHE A 115 6.96 3.90 16.75
CA PHE A 115 7.42 3.60 18.12
C PHE A 115 6.67 4.43 19.18
N LEU A 116 6.40 5.72 18.90
CA LEU A 116 5.67 6.61 19.80
C LEU A 116 4.22 6.14 19.99
N LEU A 117 3.49 5.84 18.91
CA LEU A 117 2.11 5.35 18.98
C LEU A 117 2.04 3.90 19.51
N ALA A 118 3.01 3.05 19.17
CA ALA A 118 3.07 1.64 19.63
C ALA A 118 3.63 1.47 21.05
N ARG A 119 4.08 2.56 21.70
CA ARG A 119 4.38 2.62 23.14
C ARG A 119 3.33 3.45 23.90
N SER A 120 2.60 4.33 23.23
CA SER A 120 1.51 5.13 23.80
C SER A 120 0.29 4.27 24.20
N ALA A 121 -0.51 4.79 25.13
CA ALA A 121 -1.75 4.18 25.61
C ALA A 121 -2.81 3.93 24.51
N LEU A 122 -2.59 4.43 23.29
CA LEU A 122 -3.37 4.11 22.09
C LEU A 122 -3.48 2.60 21.83
N LEU A 123 -2.44 1.81 22.09
CA LEU A 123 -2.58 0.34 21.99
C LEU A 123 -3.58 -0.22 23.02
N HIS A 124 -3.69 0.39 24.19
CA HIS A 124 -4.57 -0.07 25.25
C HIS A 124 -6.04 0.27 24.94
N THR A 125 -6.32 1.40 24.28
CA THR A 125 -7.69 1.80 23.90
C THR A 125 -8.13 1.20 22.55
N ILE A 126 -7.25 1.18 21.54
CA ILE A 126 -7.56 0.69 20.19
C ILE A 126 -7.43 -0.84 20.12
N GLY A 127 -6.38 -1.42 20.70
CA GLY A 127 -6.12 -2.86 20.68
C GLY A 127 -7.13 -3.69 21.46
N ALA A 128 -7.64 -3.19 22.60
CA ALA A 128 -8.64 -3.88 23.41
C ALA A 128 -9.95 -4.20 22.66
N HIS A 129 -10.25 -3.45 21.59
CA HIS A 129 -11.44 -3.63 20.75
C HIS A 129 -11.22 -4.55 19.53
N ALA A 130 -9.99 -5.02 19.29
CA ALA A 130 -9.62 -5.87 18.16
C ALA A 130 -9.81 -7.38 18.38
N SER A 131 -10.44 -7.77 19.50
CA SER A 131 -10.37 -9.13 20.08
C SER A 131 -10.81 -10.29 19.18
N HIS A 132 -11.55 -10.04 18.09
CA HIS A 132 -12.08 -11.06 17.20
C HIS A 132 -11.74 -10.89 15.70
N SER A 133 -10.67 -10.15 15.39
CA SER A 133 -10.08 -10.14 14.03
C SER A 133 -9.36 -11.46 13.75
N SER A 134 -9.56 -12.00 12.54
CA SER A 134 -9.19 -13.36 12.13
C SER A 134 -7.74 -13.40 11.60
N TRP A 135 -7.02 -14.49 11.84
CA TRP A 135 -5.58 -14.60 11.57
C TRP A 135 -5.17 -14.26 10.12
N TRP A 136 -5.99 -14.64 9.12
CA TRP A 136 -5.77 -14.33 7.70
C TRP A 136 -5.79 -12.82 7.40
N GLN A 137 -6.48 -12.01 8.23
CA GLN A 137 -6.54 -10.56 8.06
C GLN A 137 -5.17 -9.93 8.34
N VAL A 138 -4.39 -10.49 9.27
CA VAL A 138 -3.02 -10.02 9.54
C VAL A 138 -2.15 -10.16 8.29
N PHE A 139 -2.22 -11.29 7.59
CA PHE A 139 -1.51 -11.50 6.33
C PHE A 139 -1.95 -10.52 5.24
N VAL A 140 -3.26 -10.35 5.03
CA VAL A 140 -3.79 -9.40 4.03
C VAL A 140 -3.36 -7.96 4.35
N PHE A 141 -3.46 -7.54 5.62
CA PHE A 141 -3.01 -6.20 6.02
C PHE A 141 -1.51 -6.02 5.87
N SER A 142 -0.67 -6.99 6.23
CA SER A 142 0.78 -6.84 6.07
C SER A 142 1.21 -6.75 4.61
N PHE A 143 0.60 -7.55 3.72
CA PHE A 143 0.77 -7.43 2.27
C PHE A 143 0.42 -6.02 1.77
N LEU A 144 -0.72 -5.48 2.23
CA LEU A 144 -1.19 -4.15 1.87
C LEU A 144 -0.30 -3.02 2.40
N HIS A 145 0.19 -3.13 3.64
CA HIS A 145 1.10 -2.13 4.22
C HIS A 145 2.44 -2.11 3.51
N VAL A 146 3.01 -3.27 3.18
CA VAL A 146 4.30 -3.32 2.47
C VAL A 146 4.14 -2.85 1.02
N GLY A 147 3.03 -3.17 0.35
CA GLY A 147 2.76 -2.66 -1.01
C GLY A 147 2.55 -1.14 -1.04
N LEU A 148 1.85 -0.61 -0.05
CA LEU A 148 1.72 0.83 0.19
C LEU A 148 3.09 1.50 0.43
N LEU A 149 3.94 0.93 1.29
CA LEU A 149 5.28 1.45 1.58
C LEU A 149 6.16 1.45 0.33
N ILE A 150 6.10 0.40 -0.48
CA ILE A 150 6.83 0.32 -1.77
C ILE A 150 6.32 1.38 -2.73
N SER A 151 5.01 1.52 -2.92
CA SER A 151 4.46 2.54 -3.83
C SER A 151 4.78 3.98 -3.38
N ILE A 152 4.74 4.26 -2.07
CA ILE A 152 5.19 5.57 -1.52
C ILE A 152 6.68 5.77 -1.79
N THR A 153 7.51 4.76 -1.56
CA THR A 153 8.96 4.84 -1.78
C THR A 153 9.28 5.06 -3.25
N LEU A 154 8.68 4.28 -4.17
CA LEU A 154 8.85 4.41 -5.62
C LEU A 154 8.40 5.78 -6.13
N SER A 155 7.35 6.36 -5.56
CA SER A 155 6.92 7.73 -5.85
C SER A 155 7.89 8.82 -5.40
N PHE A 156 8.97 8.48 -4.68
CA PHE A 156 10.07 9.38 -4.36
C PHE A 156 11.33 9.14 -5.20
N LEU A 157 11.44 8.03 -5.95
CA LEU A 157 12.58 7.82 -6.85
C LEU A 157 12.50 8.76 -8.08
N PRO A 158 13.64 9.25 -8.60
CA PRO A 158 13.66 10.03 -9.83
C PRO A 158 13.43 9.15 -11.06
N GLU A 159 12.98 9.77 -12.16
CA GLU A 159 12.59 9.07 -13.40
C GLU A 159 13.71 8.19 -14.01
N SER A 160 14.98 8.55 -13.75
CA SER A 160 16.15 7.78 -14.16
C SER A 160 16.22 6.36 -13.58
N PHE A 161 15.58 6.10 -12.43
CA PHE A 161 15.46 4.77 -11.85
C PHE A 161 14.13 4.10 -12.24
N THR A 162 13.02 4.86 -12.32
CA THR A 162 11.71 4.29 -12.69
C THR A 162 11.63 3.87 -14.17
N SER A 163 12.48 4.44 -15.02
CA SER A 163 12.68 4.03 -16.43
C SER A 163 13.49 2.73 -16.59
N GLN A 164 14.15 2.26 -15.54
CA GLN A 164 14.84 0.95 -15.51
C GLN A 164 13.95 -0.19 -15.00
N LEU A 165 12.73 0.13 -14.54
CA LEU A 165 11.74 -0.85 -14.09
C LEU A 165 10.98 -1.44 -15.29
N SER A 166 10.57 -2.70 -15.15
CA SER A 166 9.58 -3.30 -16.06
C SER A 166 8.31 -2.44 -16.13
N PRO A 167 7.67 -2.32 -17.32
CA PRO A 167 6.37 -1.67 -17.47
C PRO A 167 5.33 -2.16 -16.46
N PHE A 168 5.39 -3.46 -16.10
CA PHE A 168 4.50 -4.05 -15.09
C PHE A 168 4.73 -3.45 -13.69
N THR A 169 5.97 -3.45 -13.19
CA THR A 169 6.31 -2.87 -11.87
C THR A 169 6.02 -1.37 -11.83
N HIS A 170 6.32 -0.66 -12.92
CA HIS A 170 6.02 0.75 -13.06
C HIS A 170 4.51 0.98 -12.96
N ASN A 171 3.69 0.28 -13.75
CA ASN A 171 2.24 0.39 -13.74
C ASN A 171 1.63 0.06 -12.37
N VAL A 172 2.12 -0.98 -11.68
CA VAL A 172 1.55 -1.49 -10.42
C VAL A 172 2.00 -0.71 -9.18
N PHE A 173 3.16 -0.04 -9.18
CA PHE A 173 3.70 0.63 -7.98
C PHE A 173 4.12 2.09 -8.17
N ALA A 174 4.63 2.48 -9.35
CA ALA A 174 5.21 3.81 -9.57
C ALA A 174 4.22 4.85 -10.12
N THR A 175 3.15 4.43 -10.80
CA THR A 175 2.15 5.38 -11.32
C THR A 175 1.36 6.10 -10.22
N GLU A 176 0.93 7.33 -10.48
CA GLU A 176 0.07 8.10 -9.57
C GLU A 176 -1.24 7.35 -9.24
N ASN A 177 -1.84 6.72 -10.26
CA ASN A 177 -3.03 5.87 -10.12
C ASN A 177 -2.78 4.67 -9.21
N ALA A 178 -1.65 3.97 -9.37
CA ALA A 178 -1.27 2.88 -8.48
C ALA A 178 -1.12 3.36 -7.04
N ARG A 179 -0.42 4.48 -6.82
CA ARG A 179 -0.24 5.06 -5.48
C ARG A 179 -1.58 5.39 -4.82
N PHE A 180 -2.52 5.96 -5.57
CA PHE A 180 -3.88 6.22 -5.07
C PHE A 180 -4.62 4.93 -4.69
N ILE A 181 -4.54 3.89 -5.53
CA ILE A 181 -5.14 2.57 -5.26
C ILE A 181 -4.52 1.94 -4.00
N TRP A 182 -3.19 1.93 -3.86
CA TRP A 182 -2.49 1.40 -2.69
C TRP A 182 -2.80 2.18 -1.41
N ILE A 183 -3.02 3.50 -1.49
CA ILE A 183 -3.47 4.30 -0.35
C ILE A 183 -4.90 3.92 0.06
N ILE A 184 -5.82 3.68 -0.89
CA ILE A 184 -7.22 3.39 -0.55
C ILE A 184 -7.44 1.95 -0.09
N LEU A 185 -6.69 0.98 -0.63
CA LEU A 185 -6.87 -0.45 -0.38
C LEU A 185 -6.94 -0.83 1.12
N PRO A 186 -6.00 -0.40 1.99
CA PRO A 186 -6.05 -0.69 3.43
C PRO A 186 -7.31 -0.18 4.13
N ILE A 187 -7.80 1.01 3.76
CA ILE A 187 -9.01 1.60 4.34
C ILE A 187 -10.23 0.79 3.89
N VAL A 188 -10.31 0.43 2.61
CA VAL A 188 -11.44 -0.35 2.07
C VAL A 188 -11.46 -1.75 2.68
N VAL A 189 -10.32 -2.43 2.78
CA VAL A 189 -10.24 -3.74 3.46
C VAL A 189 -10.67 -3.63 4.92
N MET A 190 -10.23 -2.60 5.65
CA MET A 190 -10.67 -2.33 7.03
C MET A 190 -12.20 -2.08 7.12
N ALA A 191 -12.79 -1.34 6.19
CA ALA A 191 -14.22 -1.07 6.16
C ALA A 191 -15.06 -2.32 5.79
N LEU A 192 -14.53 -3.20 4.93
CA LEU A 192 -15.17 -4.46 4.53
C LEU A 192 -15.07 -5.55 5.62
N VAL A 193 -14.07 -5.49 6.50
CA VAL A 193 -13.93 -6.38 7.66
C VAL A 193 -15.03 -6.07 8.69
N ARG A 194 -16.21 -6.66 8.46
CA ARG A 194 -17.35 -6.57 9.36
C ARG A 194 -17.00 -7.19 10.72
N LYS A 195 -17.18 -6.40 11.79
CA LYS A 195 -17.14 -6.92 13.17
C LYS A 195 -18.18 -8.04 13.29
N PRO A 196 -17.82 -9.25 13.78
CA PRO A 196 -18.81 -10.26 14.11
C PRO A 196 -19.76 -9.65 15.16
N LYS A 197 -21.06 -9.64 14.85
CA LYS A 197 -22.09 -9.04 15.69
C LYS A 197 -22.08 -9.78 17.03
N ARG A 198 -21.49 -9.17 18.07
CA ARG A 198 -21.35 -9.78 19.41
C ARG A 198 -22.74 -10.21 19.86
N ARG A 199 -22.99 -11.52 19.80
CA ARG A 199 -24.33 -12.09 19.97
C ARG A 199 -24.71 -11.86 21.43
N ARG A 200 -25.62 -10.91 21.64
CA ARG A 200 -26.14 -10.50 22.95
C ARG A 200 -27.03 -11.64 23.46
N GLN A 201 -26.38 -12.61 24.12
CA GLN A 201 -26.87 -13.95 24.42
C GLN A 201 -25.90 -14.48 25.50
N ARG A 202 -26.20 -14.60 26.80
CA ARG A 202 -27.42 -14.48 27.64
C ARG A 202 -27.13 -13.51 28.81
N GLU A 203 -28.05 -12.86 29.52
CA GLU A 203 -29.46 -12.47 29.31
C GLU A 203 -30.55 -13.56 29.30
N ILE A 204 -30.32 -14.70 29.97
CA ILE A 204 -31.29 -15.78 30.28
C ILE A 204 -30.85 -16.54 31.56
N ASP A 205 -29.55 -16.58 31.88
CA ASP A 205 -29.03 -17.15 33.14
C ASP A 205 -29.36 -16.26 34.37
N GLU A 206 -30.13 -15.19 34.18
CA GLU A 206 -30.71 -14.33 35.21
C GLU A 206 -32.08 -14.86 35.71
N TYR A 207 -32.53 -16.01 35.19
CA TYR A 207 -33.82 -16.65 35.50
C TYR A 207 -33.76 -18.19 35.67
N MET A 208 -32.61 -18.76 36.03
CA MET A 208 -32.47 -20.15 36.51
C MET A 208 -31.57 -20.22 37.76
#